data_AF-A0A3R7BU60-F1
#
_entry.id   AF-A0A3R7BU60-F1
#
_cell.length_a   1.000
_cell.length_b   1.000
_cell.length_c   1.000
_cell.angle_alpha   90.00
_cell.angle_beta   90.00
_cell.angle_gamma   90.00
#
_symmetry.space_group_name_H-M   'P 1'
#
loop_
_entity.id
_entity.type
_entity.pdbx_description
1 polymer ?
#
loop_
_entity_poly.entity_id
_entity_poly.type
_entity_poly.pdbx_seq_one_letter_code
_entity_poly.pdbx_strand_id
1 'polypeptide(L)'
;VQQHDRRLLDDLTQHLAKASTVVEYIDLSADDFTVPEVLKGSFDNQVAAKNEWDVEAIGAPEVWYSTGKGTVVGSIDPGALHTHEAIKHNWLSELGWLDLYDWPALPRVTSSYGS
;
A
#
# COMPACT_ATOMS: atom_id res chain seq x y z
N VAL A 1 49.40 -5.49 37.46
CA VAL A 1 48.60 -4.50 36.70
C VAL A 1 49.27 -3.14 36.86
N GLN A 2 50.07 -2.76 35.87
CA GLN A 2 51.04 -1.65 35.93
C GLN A 2 50.35 -0.31 35.59
N GLN A 3 50.89 0.81 36.07
CA GLN A 3 50.39 2.18 35.80
C GLN A 3 50.11 2.49 34.31
N HIS A 4 50.75 1.78 33.38
CA HIS A 4 50.54 1.93 31.95
C HIS A 4 49.11 1.55 31.51
N ASP A 5 48.51 0.50 32.09
CA ASP A 5 47.16 0.05 31.72
C ASP A 5 46.10 1.08 32.10
N ARG A 6 46.32 1.81 33.21
CA ARG A 6 45.41 2.87 33.67
C ARG A 6 45.41 4.08 32.74
N ARG A 7 46.57 4.47 32.19
CA ARG A 7 46.64 5.56 31.21
C ARG A 7 45.92 5.21 29.90
N LEU A 8 46.01 3.96 29.46
CA LEU A 8 45.29 3.51 28.27
C LEU A 8 43.78 3.55 28.48
N LEU A 9 43.29 3.17 29.66
CA LEU A 9 41.87 3.31 30.01
C LEU A 9 41.43 4.79 30.04
N ASP A 10 42.21 5.67 30.65
CA ASP A 10 41.88 7.10 30.74
C ASP A 10 41.84 7.74 29.35
N ASP A 11 42.77 7.38 28.47
CA ASP A 11 42.85 7.89 27.11
C ASP A 11 41.72 7.35 26.22
N LEU A 12 41.37 6.07 26.35
CA LEU A 12 40.20 5.48 25.70
C LEU A 12 38.89 6.14 26.16
N THR A 13 38.78 6.42 27.46
CA THR A 13 37.61 7.10 28.04
C THR A 13 37.50 8.52 27.49
N GLN A 14 38.62 9.23 27.37
CA GLN A 14 38.64 10.59 26.83
C GLN A 14 38.34 10.62 25.32
N HIS A 15 38.80 9.64 24.55
CA HIS A 15 38.48 9.50 23.13
C HIS A 15 37.01 9.11 22.89
N LEU A 16 36.45 8.21 23.71
CA LEU A 16 35.03 7.84 23.65
C LEU A 16 34.12 9.03 24.02
N ALA A 17 34.50 9.84 25.01
CA ALA A 17 33.75 11.05 25.37
C ALA A 17 33.74 12.10 24.25
N LYS A 18 34.82 12.21 23.47
CA LYS A 18 34.90 13.09 22.29
C LYS A 18 34.18 12.52 21.06
N ALA A 19 34.03 11.20 20.98
CA ALA A 19 33.35 10.51 19.89
C ALA A 19 31.84 10.35 20.12
N SER A 20 31.29 10.93 21.20
CA SER A 20 29.85 11.01 21.44
C SER A 20 29.19 11.68 20.24
N THR A 21 28.64 10.84 19.39
CA THR A 21 28.21 11.16 18.05
C THR A 21 27.09 12.19 18.16
N VAL A 22 27.30 13.36 17.56
CA VAL A 22 26.20 14.31 17.32
C VAL A 22 25.25 13.61 16.35
N VAL A 23 24.23 12.95 16.88
CA VAL A 23 23.10 12.50 16.09
C VAL A 23 22.16 13.68 16.00
N GLU A 24 22.28 14.43 14.92
CA GLU A 24 21.32 15.47 14.56
C GLU A 24 20.06 14.77 14.05
N TYR A 25 19.01 14.75 14.87
CA TYR A 25 17.70 14.32 14.43
C TYR A 25 17.07 15.46 13.65
N ILE A 26 16.93 15.29 12.34
CA ILE A 26 16.10 16.18 11.52
C ILE A 26 14.66 15.70 11.71
N ASP A 27 13.87 16.46 12.47
CA ASP A 27 12.43 16.25 12.57
C ASP A 27 11.81 16.76 11.26
N LEU A 28 11.50 15.81 10.36
CA LEU A 28 10.86 16.11 9.08
C LEU A 28 9.35 16.08 9.30
N SER A 29 8.75 17.26 9.37
CA SER A 29 7.30 17.42 9.39
C SER A 29 6.73 17.35 7.98
N ALA A 30 5.43 17.05 7.84
CA ALA A 30 4.75 17.09 6.54
C ALA A 30 4.81 18.47 5.88
N ASP A 31 4.98 19.53 6.68
CA ASP A 31 5.10 20.92 6.23
C ASP A 31 6.48 21.23 5.62
N ASP A 32 7.49 20.41 5.88
CA ASP A 32 8.85 20.57 5.32
C ASP A 32 8.94 20.11 3.85
N PHE A 33 7.87 19.49 3.34
CA PHE A 33 7.76 19.05 1.96
C PHE A 33 6.76 19.90 1.20
N THR A 34 7.26 20.74 0.30
CA THR A 34 6.39 21.41 -0.66
C THR A 34 6.10 20.47 -1.83
N VAL A 35 4.81 20.23 -2.10
CA VAL A 35 4.41 19.52 -3.31
C VAL A 35 4.89 20.35 -4.51
N PRO A 36 5.74 19.79 -5.40
CA PRO A 36 6.23 20.53 -6.55
C PRO A 36 5.05 20.96 -7.44
N GLU A 37 5.17 22.13 -8.08
CA GLU A 37 4.06 22.77 -8.80
C GLU A 37 3.44 21.89 -9.89
N VAL A 38 4.25 21.02 -10.52
CA VAL A 38 3.78 20.00 -11.48
C VAL A 38 2.83 18.97 -10.87
N LEU A 39 2.93 18.72 -9.56
CA LEU A 39 2.05 17.83 -8.81
C LEU A 39 0.88 18.59 -8.16
N LYS A 40 0.88 19.94 -8.17
CA LYS A 40 -0.26 20.79 -7.75
C LYS A 40 -1.35 20.87 -8.83
N GLY A 41 -1.62 19.77 -9.53
CA GLY A 41 -2.86 19.63 -10.28
C GLY A 41 -4.06 19.84 -9.33
N SER A 42 -5.19 20.32 -9.86
CA SER A 42 -6.37 20.80 -9.12
C SER A 42 -6.73 19.96 -7.89
N PHE A 43 -6.18 20.31 -6.73
CA PHE A 43 -6.61 19.82 -5.42
C PHE A 43 -7.79 20.64 -4.87
N ASP A 44 -8.13 21.75 -5.53
CA ASP A 44 -9.13 22.73 -5.05
C ASP A 44 -10.59 22.29 -5.22
N ASN A 45 -10.84 21.11 -5.79
CA ASN A 45 -12.15 20.49 -5.79
C ASN A 45 -12.03 19.01 -5.43
N GLN A 46 -11.72 18.71 -4.16
CA GLN A 46 -11.99 17.38 -3.59
C GLN A 46 -13.50 17.16 -3.40
N VAL A 47 -14.27 17.28 -4.47
CA VAL A 47 -15.43 16.40 -4.60
C VAL A 47 -14.80 15.04 -4.85
N ALA A 48 -14.89 14.13 -3.88
CA ALA A 48 -14.47 12.76 -4.09
C ALA A 48 -15.05 12.29 -5.43
N ALA A 49 -14.17 11.96 -6.38
CA ALA A 49 -14.62 11.50 -7.68
C ALA A 49 -15.54 10.30 -7.45
N LYS A 50 -16.71 10.30 -8.08
CA LYS A 50 -17.70 9.23 -7.91
C LYS A 50 -17.13 7.87 -8.34
N ASN A 51 -16.23 7.89 -9.32
CA ASN A 51 -15.57 6.73 -9.92
C ASN A 51 -14.06 6.98 -10.02
N GLU A 52 -13.28 5.91 -10.16
CA GLU A 52 -11.84 5.95 -10.44
C GLU A 52 -11.56 6.53 -11.85
N TRP A 53 -10.34 7.06 -12.04
CA TRP A 53 -9.98 7.83 -13.24
C TRP A 53 -10.13 7.03 -14.54
N ASP A 54 -9.77 5.75 -14.50
CA ASP A 54 -9.73 4.83 -15.63
C ASP A 54 -11.14 4.41 -16.05
N VAL A 55 -12.05 4.25 -15.07
CA VAL A 55 -13.47 4.00 -15.31
C VAL A 55 -14.08 5.15 -16.11
N GLU A 56 -13.78 6.40 -15.74
CA GLU A 56 -14.20 7.58 -16.50
C GLU A 56 -13.52 7.66 -17.87
N ALA A 57 -12.20 7.38 -17.93
CA ALA A 57 -11.43 7.50 -19.16
C ALA A 57 -11.88 6.55 -20.28
N ILE A 58 -12.39 5.36 -19.94
CA ILE A 58 -12.95 4.42 -20.93
C ILE A 58 -14.41 4.72 -21.30
N GLY A 59 -15.04 5.72 -20.69
CA GLY A 59 -16.44 6.06 -20.93
C GLY A 59 -17.45 5.04 -20.36
N ALA A 60 -17.05 4.21 -19.39
CA ALA A 60 -17.94 3.21 -18.78
C ALA A 60 -19.27 3.79 -18.24
N PRO A 61 -19.29 4.95 -17.57
CA PRO A 61 -20.53 5.53 -17.06
C PRO A 61 -21.61 5.80 -18.13
N GLU A 62 -21.22 6.02 -19.38
CA GLU A 62 -22.14 6.30 -20.49
C GLU A 62 -22.94 5.06 -20.92
N VAL A 63 -22.48 3.86 -20.58
CA VAL A 63 -23.05 2.58 -21.04
C VAL A 63 -23.58 1.67 -19.91
N TRP A 64 -23.55 2.15 -18.66
CA TRP A 64 -24.01 1.38 -17.49
C TRP A 64 -25.50 1.04 -17.47
N TYR A 65 -26.31 1.52 -18.41
CA TYR A 65 -27.70 1.09 -18.56
C TYR A 65 -27.86 -0.44 -18.69
N SER A 66 -26.81 -1.15 -19.13
CA SER A 66 -26.81 -2.61 -19.27
C SER A 66 -26.14 -3.38 -18.12
N THR A 67 -25.34 -2.71 -17.27
CA THR A 67 -24.48 -3.23 -16.18
C THR A 67 -23.78 -4.58 -16.43
N GLY A 68 -23.68 -5.06 -17.67
CA GLY A 68 -23.24 -6.42 -17.98
C GLY A 68 -24.12 -7.54 -17.41
N LYS A 69 -25.41 -7.29 -17.12
CA LYS A 69 -26.29 -8.30 -16.50
C LYS A 69 -26.37 -9.57 -17.37
N GLY A 70 -26.08 -10.72 -16.75
CA GLY A 70 -26.08 -12.03 -17.42
C GLY A 70 -24.70 -12.44 -17.97
N THR A 71 -23.70 -11.57 -17.89
CA THR A 71 -22.31 -11.89 -18.24
C THR A 71 -21.56 -12.40 -17.01
N VAL A 72 -20.74 -13.44 -17.21
CA VAL A 72 -19.79 -13.94 -16.21
C VAL A 72 -18.38 -13.63 -16.68
N VAL A 73 -17.57 -13.00 -15.82
CA VAL A 73 -16.16 -12.70 -16.08
C VAL A 73 -15.31 -13.50 -15.08
N GLY A 74 -14.39 -14.30 -15.58
CA GLY A 74 -13.41 -15.03 -14.75
C GLY A 74 -12.06 -14.33 -14.76
N SER A 75 -11.48 -14.09 -13.59
CA SER A 75 -10.10 -13.58 -13.45
C SER A 75 -9.15 -14.73 -13.06
N ILE A 76 -7.98 -14.80 -13.70
CA ILE A 76 -6.93 -15.77 -13.35
C ILE A 76 -5.89 -15.00 -12.53
N ASP A 77 -6.16 -14.93 -11.24
CA ASP A 77 -5.39 -14.19 -10.25
C ASP A 77 -5.28 -15.02 -8.96
N PRO A 78 -4.53 -14.58 -7.94
CA PRO A 78 -4.47 -15.25 -6.64
C PRO A 78 -5.81 -15.33 -5.89
N GLY A 79 -6.86 -14.67 -6.40
CA GLY A 79 -8.22 -14.68 -5.89
C GLY A 79 -8.70 -13.32 -5.38
N ALA A 80 -9.99 -13.24 -5.06
CA ALA A 80 -10.67 -12.04 -4.59
C ALA A 80 -11.38 -12.31 -3.25
N LEU A 81 -11.49 -11.26 -2.42
CA LEU A 81 -12.21 -11.36 -1.16
C LEU A 81 -13.71 -11.29 -1.46
N HIS A 82 -14.34 -12.44 -1.69
CA HIS A 82 -15.76 -12.52 -2.07
C HIS A 82 -16.74 -11.84 -1.09
N THR A 83 -16.31 -11.57 0.15
CA THR A 83 -17.09 -10.83 1.16
C THR A 83 -16.86 -9.32 1.14
N HIS A 84 -15.98 -8.80 0.28
CA HIS A 84 -15.69 -7.37 0.21
C HIS A 84 -16.92 -6.59 -0.25
N GLU A 85 -17.21 -5.46 0.42
CA GLU A 85 -18.46 -4.71 0.26
C GLU A 85 -18.75 -4.30 -1.18
N ALA A 86 -17.70 -4.02 -1.97
CA ALA A 86 -17.83 -3.62 -3.37
C ALA A 86 -18.17 -4.76 -4.35
N ILE A 87 -17.79 -6.01 -4.06
CA ILE A 87 -17.91 -7.13 -5.02
C ILE A 87 -18.83 -8.26 -4.57
N LYS A 88 -19.22 -8.31 -3.29
CA LYS A 88 -20.04 -9.40 -2.73
C LYS A 88 -21.35 -9.68 -3.47
N HIS A 89 -21.94 -8.64 -4.08
CA HIS A 89 -23.19 -8.77 -4.84
C HIS A 89 -22.99 -9.27 -6.28
N ASN A 90 -21.76 -9.19 -6.80
CA ASN A 90 -21.39 -9.63 -8.14
C ASN A 90 -20.62 -10.96 -8.13
N TRP A 91 -20.24 -11.45 -6.95
CA TRP A 91 -19.54 -12.72 -6.79
C TRP A 91 -20.40 -13.90 -7.24
N LEU A 92 -19.89 -14.69 -8.18
CA LEU A 92 -20.52 -15.94 -8.60
C LEU A 92 -20.36 -16.95 -7.47
N SER A 93 -21.43 -17.23 -6.72
CA SER A 93 -21.32 -18.04 -5.51
C SER A 93 -20.98 -19.51 -5.79
N GLU A 94 -21.76 -20.18 -6.65
CA GLU A 94 -21.46 -21.54 -7.10
C GLU A 94 -20.42 -21.51 -8.22
N LEU A 95 -19.38 -22.34 -8.12
CA LEU A 95 -18.30 -22.45 -9.11
C LEU A 95 -17.50 -21.15 -9.39
N GLY A 96 -17.65 -20.09 -8.59
CA GLY A 96 -16.90 -18.84 -8.79
C GLY A 96 -15.46 -18.86 -8.30
N TRP A 97 -15.01 -19.96 -7.69
CA TRP A 97 -13.65 -20.11 -7.21
C TRP A 97 -13.06 -21.46 -7.59
N LEU A 98 -11.81 -21.44 -8.02
CA LEU A 98 -10.99 -22.62 -8.23
C LEU A 98 -9.54 -22.28 -7.91
N ASP A 99 -8.98 -22.99 -6.94
CA ASP A 99 -7.54 -23.04 -6.71
C ASP A 99 -7.08 -24.49 -6.86
N LEU A 100 -6.19 -24.70 -7.84
CA LEU A 100 -5.73 -26.03 -8.26
C LEU A 100 -4.69 -26.64 -7.32
N TYR A 101 -4.13 -25.85 -6.39
CA TYR A 101 -3.12 -26.33 -5.44
C TYR A 101 -3.78 -26.94 -4.21
N ASP A 102 -4.59 -26.15 -3.50
CA ASP A 102 -5.15 -26.55 -2.20
C ASP A 102 -6.63 -26.93 -2.25
N TRP A 103 -7.31 -26.66 -3.38
CA TRP A 103 -8.74 -26.95 -3.60
C TRP A 103 -9.67 -26.46 -2.45
N PRO A 104 -9.47 -25.27 -1.88
CA PRO A 104 -10.34 -24.79 -0.82
C PRO A 104 -11.74 -24.46 -1.38
N ALA A 105 -12.76 -24.69 -0.55
CA ALA A 105 -14.14 -24.36 -0.89
C ALA A 105 -14.41 -22.85 -1.03
N LEU A 106 -13.52 -21.99 -0.49
CA LEU A 106 -13.65 -20.53 -0.54
C LEU A 106 -12.31 -19.88 -0.94
N PRO A 107 -12.35 -18.70 -1.59
CA PRO A 107 -11.14 -17.95 -1.91
C PRO A 107 -10.32 -17.61 -0.67
N ARG A 108 -9.00 -17.80 -0.78
CA ARG A 108 -8.03 -17.17 0.13
C ARG A 108 -7.30 -16.07 -0.61
N VAL A 109 -7.45 -14.84 -0.13
CA VAL A 109 -6.63 -13.73 -0.61
C VAL A 109 -5.33 -13.74 0.17
N THR A 110 -4.24 -14.14 -0.49
CA THR A 110 -2.89 -14.13 0.10
C THR A 110 -2.06 -12.94 -0.37
N SER A 111 -2.58 -12.15 -1.32
CA SER A 111 -1.91 -10.97 -1.87
C SER A 111 -2.94 -9.90 -2.25
N SER A 112 -2.55 -8.61 -2.23
CA SER A 112 -3.42 -7.49 -2.56
C SER A 112 -3.65 -7.26 -4.05
N TYR A 113 -3.10 -8.12 -4.92
CA TYR A 113 -3.18 -7.94 -6.38
C TYR A 113 -4.55 -8.33 -6.99
N GLY A 114 -5.36 -9.12 -6.26
CA GLY A 114 -6.68 -9.59 -6.71
C GLY A 114 -7.86 -9.09 -5.89
N SER A 115 -7.63 -8.12 -4.99
CA SER A 115 -8.62 -7.58 -4.04
C SER A 115 -8.99 -6.14 -4.35
#